data_AF-A0AAV3M8Z1-F1
#
_entry.id   AF-A0AAV3M8Z1-F1
#
_cell.length_a   1.000
_cell.length_b   1.000
_cell.length_c   1.000
_cell.angle_alpha   90.00
_cell.angle_beta   90.00
_cell.angle_gamma   90.00
#
_symmetry.space_group_name_H-M   'P 1'
#
loop_
_entity.id
_entity.type
_entity.pdbx_description
1 polymer ?
#
loop_
_entity_poly.entity_id
_entity_poly.type
_entity_poly.pdbx_seq_one_letter_code
_entity_poly.pdbx_strand_id
1 'polypeptide(L)' 'MNEVSEWAIEDREKELAVTFVDNNDSTLYRFYQLLNDYSLREQIDIKTRHVRSSIINKVLASLDERLSK' A
#
# COMPACT_ATOMS: atom_id res chain seq x y z
N MET A 1 -17.83 1.41 13.14
CA MET A 1 -16.94 1.07 14.25
C MET A 1 -15.61 1.72 13.90
N ASN A 2 -15.28 2.85 14.51
CA ASN A 2 -13.95 3.42 14.32
C ASN A 2 -13.01 2.54 15.14
N GLU A 3 -12.35 1.58 14.50
CA GLU A 3 -11.24 0.87 15.14
C GLU A 3 -10.20 1.93 15.49
N VAL A 4 -10.16 2.29 16.78
CA VAL A 4 -9.05 3.07 17.32
C VAL A 4 -7.84 2.19 17.10
N SER A 5 -6.99 2.57 16.15
CA SER A 5 -5.75 1.85 15.88
C SER A 5 -4.89 1.91 17.15
N GLU A 6 -4.19 0.83 17.47
CA GLU A 6 -3.33 0.73 18.68
C GLU A 6 -2.09 1.64 18.61
N TRP A 7 -1.97 2.40 17.52
CA TRP A 7 -0.93 3.40 17.28
C TRP A 7 -1.52 4.63 16.59
N ALA A 8 -0.97 5.79 16.90
CA ALA A 8 -1.16 7.04 16.19
C ALA A 8 0.03 7.29 15.25
N ILE A 9 -0.24 7.88 14.09
CA ILE A 9 0.79 8.28 13.13
C ILE A 9 0.70 9.79 12.96
N GLU A 10 1.82 10.47 13.19
CA GLU A 10 1.97 11.91 12.97
C GLU A 10 2.91 12.16 11.81
N ASP A 11 2.46 12.96 10.85
CA ASP A 11 3.29 13.41 9.74
C ASP A 11 4.17 14.57 10.21
N ARG A 12 5.49 14.37 10.20
CA ARG A 12 6.49 15.40 10.47
C ARG A 12 7.25 15.69 9.18
N GLU A 13 7.88 16.86 9.08
CA GLU A 13 8.48 17.37 7.83
C GLU A 13 9.36 16.37 7.04
N LYS A 14 9.99 15.39 7.71
CA LYS A 14 10.88 14.40 7.07
C LYS A 14 10.62 12.95 7.49
N GLU A 15 9.66 12.71 8.36
CA GLU A 15 9.44 11.39 8.96
C GLU A 15 7.99 11.21 9.41
N LEU A 16 7.54 9.95 9.44
CA LEU A 16 6.30 9.59 10.11
C LEU A 16 6.64 9.13 11.53
N ALA A 17 6.14 9.86 12.53
CA ALA A 17 6.28 9.47 13.91
C ALA A 17 5.14 8.54 14.30
N VAL A 18 5.47 7.33 14.77
CA VAL A 18 4.51 6.33 15.21
C VAL A 18 4.53 6.26 16.72
N THR A 19 3.37 6.47 17.35
CA THR A 19 3.20 6.44 18.80
C THR A 19 2.23 5.33 19.17
N PHE A 20 2.67 4.38 19.98
CA PHE A 20 1.84 3.26 20.44
C PHE A 20 1.02 3.67 21.66
N VAL A 21 -0.26 3.25 21.69
CA VAL A 21 -1.16 3.49 22.84
C VAL A 21 -0.72 2.64 24.04
N ASP A 22 -0.31 1.40 23.78
CA ASP A 22 0.33 0.51 24.75
C ASP A 22 1.57 -0.12 24.12
N ASN A 23 2.68 -0.14 24.85
CA ASN A 23 3.96 -0.66 24.37
C ASN A 23 4.11 -2.15 24.74
N ASN A 24 3.08 -2.94 24.46
CA ASN A 24 3.10 -4.38 24.67
C ASN A 24 3.63 -5.12 23.43
N ASP A 25 4.16 -6.33 23.64
CA ASP A 25 4.78 -7.12 22.58
C ASP A 25 3.80 -7.46 21.44
N SER A 26 2.51 -7.67 21.75
CA SER A 26 1.51 -8.02 20.74
C SER A 26 1.20 -6.88 19.78
N THR A 27 1.08 -5.66 20.29
CA THR A 27 0.84 -4.45 19.51
C THR A 27 2.05 -4.13 18.64
N LEU A 28 3.27 -4.22 19.18
CA LEU A 28 4.50 -4.07 18.40
C LEU A 28 4.60 -5.13 17.29
N TYR A 29 4.37 -6.40 17.62
CA TYR A 29 4.40 -7.49 16.65
C TYR A 29 3.41 -7.26 15.50
N ARG A 30 2.16 -6.90 15.83
CA ARG A 30 1.11 -6.59 14.85
C ARG A 30 1.53 -5.45 13.94
N PHE A 31 2.09 -4.37 14.49
CA PHE A 31 2.56 -3.24 13.72
C PHE A 31 3.68 -3.62 12.75
N TYR A 32 4.70 -4.34 13.23
CA TYR A 32 5.82 -4.79 12.38
C TYR A 32 5.36 -5.76 11.29
N GLN A 33 4.39 -6.62 11.58
CA GLN A 33 3.79 -7.49 10.57
C GLN A 33 3.15 -6.66 9.45
N LEU A 34 2.34 -5.65 9.78
CA LEU A 34 1.70 -4.79 8.79
C LEU A 34 2.73 -3.97 7.99
N LEU A 35 3.78 -3.47 8.64
CA LEU A 35 4.85 -2.75 7.98
C LEU A 35 5.62 -3.64 6.99
N ASN A 36 5.83 -4.91 7.35
CA ASN A 36 6.44 -5.90 6.48
C ASN A 36 5.54 -6.19 5.27
N ASP A 37 4.26 -6.45 5.50
CA ASP A 37 3.27 -6.68 4.45
C ASP A 37 3.21 -5.51 3.46
N TYR A 38 3.21 -4.27 3.97
CA TYR A 38 3.26 -3.07 3.14
C TYR A 38 4.54 -3.03 2.30
N SER A 39 5.70 -3.26 2.92
CA SER A 39 7.00 -3.25 2.24
C SER A 39 7.09 -4.31 1.14
N LEU A 40 6.57 -5.51 1.38
CA LEU A 40 6.49 -6.58 0.39
C LEU A 40 5.57 -6.20 -0.77
N ARG A 41 4.40 -5.62 -0.49
CA ARG A 41 3.48 -5.15 -1.54
C ARG A 41 4.12 -4.08 -2.42
N GLU A 42 4.85 -3.14 -1.84
CA GLU A 42 5.52 -2.09 -2.61
C GLU A 42 6.64 -2.67 -3.51
N GLN A 43 7.43 -3.62 -2.98
CA GLN A 43 8.42 -4.32 -3.80
C GLN A 43 7.80 -5.10 -4.96
N ILE A 44 6.66 -5.75 -4.73
CA ILE A 44 5.91 -6.45 -5.78
C ILE A 44 5.34 -5.44 -6.79
N ASP A 45 4.81 -4.32 -6.33
CA ASP A 45 4.29 -3.28 -7.22
C ASP A 45 5.39 -2.76 -8.14
N ILE A 46 6.55 -2.36 -7.59
CA ILE A 46 7.70 -1.89 -8.39
C ILE A 46 8.07 -2.91 -9.48
N LYS A 47 8.13 -4.20 -9.13
CA LYS A 47 8.48 -5.27 -10.08
C LYS A 47 7.39 -5.51 -11.14
N THR A 48 6.13 -5.34 -10.79
CA THR A 48 4.99 -5.70 -11.65
C THR A 48 4.34 -4.52 -12.36
N ARG A 49 4.66 -3.28 -11.97
CA ARG A 49 4.04 -2.04 -12.46
C ARG A 49 4.06 -1.96 -13.98
N HIS A 50 5.22 -2.22 -14.59
CA HIS A 50 5.38 -2.17 -16.04
C HIS A 50 4.48 -3.17 -16.79
N VAL A 51 4.41 -4.42 -16.32
CA VAL A 51 3.54 -5.45 -16.91
C VAL A 51 2.08 -5.05 -16.76
N ARG A 52 1.68 -4.58 -15.57
CA ARG A 52 0.30 -4.17 -15.29
C ARG A 52 -0.13 -3.01 -16.20
N SER A 53 0.72 -1.99 -16.34
CA SER A 53 0.49 -0.87 -17.27
C SER A 53 0.41 -1.32 -18.72
N SER A 54 1.27 -2.26 -19.15
CA SER A 54 1.26 -2.81 -20.51
C SER A 54 -0.05 -3.55 -20.82
N ILE A 55 -0.55 -4.35 -19.86
CA ILE A 55 -1.84 -5.04 -19.99
C ILE A 55 -2.98 -4.01 -20.10
N ILE A 56 -3.01 -3.01 -19.22
CA ILE A 56 -4.04 -1.95 -19.25
C ILE A 56 -4.04 -1.24 -20.59
N ASN A 57 -2.88 -0.83 -21.09
CA ASN A 57 -2.76 -0.14 -22.37
C ASN A 57 -3.25 -0.98 -23.55
N LYS A 58 -2.94 -2.29 -23.56
CA LYS A 58 -3.45 -3.22 -24.59
C LYS A 58 -4.97 -3.34 -24.55
N VAL A 59 -5.56 -3.42 -23.35
CA VAL A 59 -7.01 -3.49 -23.19
C VAL A 59 -7.68 -2.20 -23.68
N LEU A 60 -7.13 -1.03 -23.30
CA LEU A 60 -7.65 0.27 -23.74
C LEU A 60 -7.58 0.41 -25.26
N ALA A 61 -6.44 0.09 -25.88
CA ALA A 61 -6.29 0.13 -27.34
C ALA A 61 -7.30 -0.78 -28.06
N SER A 62 -7.53 -1.99 -27.54
CA SER A 62 -8.52 -2.91 -28.10
C SER A 62 -9.95 -2.39 -27.98
N LEU A 63 -10.28 -1.65 -26.92
CA LEU A 63 -11.58 -0.99 -26.78
C LEU A 63 -11.73 0.17 -27.76
N ASP A 64 -10.70 1.02 -27.89
CA ASP A 64 -10.70 2.14 -28.82
C ASP A 64 -10.89 1.68 -30.28
N GLU A 65 -10.21 0.61 -30.69
CA GLU A 65 -10.40 -0.01 -32.02
C GLU A 65 -11.83 -0.49 -32.27
N ARG A 66 -12.52 -0.96 -31.23
CA ARG A 66 -13.91 -1.45 -31.32
C ARG A 66 -14.92 -0.31 -31.35
N LEU A 67 -14.65 0.79 -30.65
CA LEU A 67 -15.53 1.95 -30.56
C LEU A 67 -15.35 2.92 -31.74
N SER A 68 -14.20 2.87 -32.42
CA SER A 68 -13.92 3.68 -33.61
C SER A 68 -14.44 3.07 -34.92
N LYS A 69 -15.13 1.94 -34.84
CA LYS A 69 -15.87 1.30 -35.94
C LYS A 69 -17.37 1.55 -35.78
#